data_AF-A0A1J4UBA4-F1
#
_entry.id   AF-A0A1J4UBA4-F1
#
_cell.length_a   1.000
_cell.length_b   1.000
_cell.length_c   1.000
_cell.angle_alpha   90.00
_cell.angle_beta   90.00
_cell.angle_gamma   90.00
#
_symmetry.space_group_name_H-M   'P 1'
#
loop_
_entity.id
_entity.type
_entity.pdbx_description
1 polymer ?
#
loop_
_entity_poly.entity_id
_entity_poly.type
_entity_poly.pdbx_seq_one_letter_code
_entity_poly.pdbx_strand_id
1 'polypeptide(L)'
;MKKINLSLVLFLLIAFSVSDFAQFNRSTAKVGTTVAQFLKIGAGARAIGMGGAYTAIANDIYGVYWNPAGVVNTPANGQAAFNHVNWLADISYDFAAASLNVEEVGTFFITMISLGVPEDKVRTEDYPEGDGRMWDAKSLAIGVGFARKLTDKFSVGIHLKYIREGVWNNSASGMAVDIGTFYVTPFNDLVIGASISNFGTKMQLDGRDILFNYDPNNDPNSGPNNVLSKFEMGKYDLPLTFRLGLAMDVYKDRYFRTTAALDATHPNDNTEYVNTGVEFAYDEMFMFRLGYKSLFLRDSEQGLTLGGGLKYQITDQFGLMLNYGWADYGRLKNVQFFDLGLMF
;
A
#
# COMPACT_ATOMS: atom_id res chain seq x y z
N MET A 1 44.14 -4.69 4.78
CA MET A 1 43.34 -4.22 3.63
C MET A 1 42.05 -5.02 3.61
N LYS A 2 40.91 -4.39 3.97
CA LYS A 2 39.61 -5.09 4.09
C LYS A 2 39.17 -5.51 2.69
N LYS A 3 38.92 -6.81 2.48
CA LYS A 3 38.35 -7.34 1.23
C LYS A 3 37.00 -6.66 1.03
N ILE A 4 36.91 -5.75 0.07
CA ILE A 4 35.64 -5.20 -0.40
C ILE A 4 34.89 -6.41 -0.99
N ASN A 5 33.71 -6.73 -0.45
CA ASN A 5 32.90 -7.85 -0.91
C ASN A 5 32.55 -7.62 -2.39
N LEU A 6 33.01 -8.53 -3.26
CA LEU A 6 32.79 -8.47 -4.70
C LEU A 6 31.29 -8.37 -5.04
N SER A 7 30.43 -8.95 -4.20
CA SER A 7 28.96 -8.85 -4.29
C SER A 7 28.43 -7.42 -4.09
N LEU A 8 29.05 -6.63 -3.20
CA LEU A 8 28.67 -5.23 -2.96
C LEU A 8 29.03 -4.37 -4.18
N VAL A 9 30.20 -4.65 -4.78
CA VAL A 9 30.66 -3.96 -6.01
C VAL A 9 29.79 -4.33 -7.20
N LEU A 10 29.39 -5.60 -7.31
CA LEU A 10 28.50 -6.07 -8.39
C LEU A 10 27.09 -5.46 -8.25
N PHE A 11 26.57 -5.36 -7.03
CA PHE A 11 25.29 -4.70 -6.76
C PHE A 11 25.34 -3.20 -7.08
N LEU A 12 26.43 -2.51 -6.70
CA LEU A 12 26.66 -1.11 -7.05
C LEU A 12 26.84 -0.90 -8.56
N LEU A 13 27.51 -1.82 -9.26
CA LEU A 13 27.67 -1.78 -10.72
C LEU A 13 26.33 -1.96 -11.45
N ILE A 14 25.47 -2.86 -10.96
CA ILE A 14 24.12 -3.03 -11.50
C ILE A 14 23.28 -1.77 -11.23
N ALA A 15 23.38 -1.18 -10.04
CA ALA A 15 22.71 0.07 -9.68
C ALA A 15 23.19 1.29 -10.50
N PHE A 16 24.46 1.33 -10.91
CA PHE A 16 25.02 2.42 -11.73
C PHE A 16 24.88 2.22 -13.24
N SER A 17 24.60 1.00 -13.72
CA SER A 17 24.45 0.70 -15.16
C SER A 17 23.09 1.09 -15.77
N VAL A 18 22.20 1.73 -15.00
CA VAL A 18 20.83 2.09 -15.43
C VAL A 18 20.77 3.45 -16.17
N SER A 19 21.90 4.08 -16.47
CA SER A 19 21.92 5.42 -17.08
C SER A 19 21.69 5.48 -18.60
N ASP A 20 21.44 4.35 -19.28
CA ASP A 20 21.28 4.30 -20.75
C ASP A 20 19.92 3.73 -21.23
N PHE A 21 18.81 4.29 -20.75
CA PHE A 21 17.51 4.16 -21.42
C PHE A 21 16.89 5.54 -21.71
N ALA A 22 17.48 6.23 -22.69
CA ALA A 22 17.01 7.50 -23.26
C ALA A 22 15.80 7.34 -24.21
N GLN A 23 14.81 6.49 -23.87
CA GLN A 23 13.54 6.39 -24.59
C GLN A 23 12.38 6.14 -23.62
N PHE A 24 12.09 7.10 -22.73
CA PHE A 24 10.77 7.16 -22.11
C PHE A 24 9.77 7.65 -23.16
N ASN A 25 9.04 6.68 -23.74
CA ASN A 25 7.84 6.93 -24.52
C ASN A 25 6.95 7.94 -23.79
N ARG A 26 6.42 8.92 -24.53
CA ARG A 26 5.41 9.87 -24.06
C ARG A 26 4.13 9.12 -23.66
N SER A 27 4.10 8.55 -22.47
CA SER A 27 2.90 8.02 -21.84
C SER A 27 2.16 9.18 -21.19
N THR A 28 0.87 9.33 -21.51
CA THR A 28 -0.02 10.13 -20.67
C THR A 28 -0.08 9.45 -19.32
N ALA A 29 0.31 10.14 -18.24
CA ALA A 29 0.43 9.54 -16.92
C ALA A 29 -0.91 9.03 -16.35
N LYS A 30 -2.07 9.25 -17.01
CA LYS A 30 -3.41 8.79 -16.57
C LYS A 30 -3.71 9.12 -15.09
N VAL A 31 -3.08 10.17 -14.56
CA VAL A 31 -3.26 10.59 -13.17
C VAL A 31 -4.71 10.97 -12.95
N GLY A 32 -5.31 10.40 -11.89
CA GLY A 32 -6.69 10.68 -11.51
C GLY A 32 -7.75 9.95 -12.32
N THR A 33 -7.41 8.89 -13.08
CA THR A 33 -8.39 8.11 -13.85
C THR A 33 -8.95 6.88 -13.13
N THR A 34 -8.66 6.71 -11.83
CA THR A 34 -9.05 5.55 -11.01
C THR A 34 -9.79 6.00 -9.75
N VAL A 35 -10.57 5.07 -9.19
CA VAL A 35 -11.35 5.22 -7.94
C VAL A 35 -10.66 4.52 -6.78
N ALA A 36 -11.10 4.71 -5.53
CA ALA A 36 -10.54 4.05 -4.35
C ALA A 36 -9.04 4.36 -4.13
N GLN A 37 -8.66 5.64 -4.26
CA GLN A 37 -7.27 6.11 -4.14
C GLN A 37 -6.62 5.74 -2.79
N PHE A 38 -7.42 5.55 -1.75
CA PHE A 38 -6.95 5.12 -0.43
C PHE A 38 -6.17 3.79 -0.46
N LEU A 39 -6.43 2.92 -1.45
CA LEU A 39 -5.70 1.67 -1.65
C LEU A 39 -4.22 1.87 -2.01
N LYS A 40 -3.82 3.07 -2.42
CA LYS A 40 -2.42 3.43 -2.76
C LYS A 40 -1.62 3.92 -1.55
N ILE A 41 -2.28 4.14 -0.41
CA ILE A 41 -1.60 4.49 0.83
C ILE A 41 -0.96 3.21 1.38
N GLY A 42 0.36 3.22 1.55
CA GLY A 42 1.11 2.05 1.98
C GLY A 42 0.78 1.65 3.41
N ALA A 43 0.69 0.34 3.66
CA ALA A 43 0.46 -0.19 5.01
C ALA A 43 1.79 -0.55 5.71
N GLY A 44 1.87 -0.23 7.00
CA GLY A 44 2.98 -0.60 7.88
C GLY A 44 4.16 0.38 7.88
N ALA A 45 4.47 0.92 9.06
CA ALA A 45 5.64 1.74 9.35
C ALA A 45 6.97 1.09 8.94
N ARG A 46 7.11 -0.24 9.06
CA ARG A 46 8.30 -0.95 8.55
C ARG A 46 8.47 -0.78 7.04
N ALA A 47 7.41 -0.99 6.28
CA ALA A 47 7.42 -0.85 4.83
C ALA A 47 7.64 0.61 4.39
N ILE A 48 7.01 1.56 5.11
CA ILE A 48 7.22 2.99 4.89
C ILE A 48 8.66 3.39 5.16
N GLY A 49 9.28 2.92 6.25
CA GLY A 49 10.69 3.18 6.55
C GLY A 49 11.65 2.67 5.48
N MET A 50 11.23 1.65 4.71
CA MET A 50 11.95 1.11 3.55
C MET A 50 11.61 1.81 2.23
N GLY A 51 11.00 2.99 2.25
CA GLY A 51 10.61 3.74 1.05
C GLY A 51 9.48 3.08 0.26
N GLY A 52 8.79 2.08 0.82
CA GLY A 52 7.85 1.23 0.11
C GLY A 52 8.51 0.17 -0.78
N ALA A 53 9.81 -0.08 -0.65
CA ALA A 53 10.49 -1.23 -1.24
C ALA A 53 10.29 -2.46 -0.34
N TYR A 54 9.15 -3.14 -0.52
CA TYR A 54 8.68 -4.16 0.39
C TYR A 54 8.29 -5.48 -0.29
N THR A 55 8.10 -5.50 -1.61
CA THR A 55 7.57 -6.66 -2.34
C THR A 55 8.46 -7.91 -2.17
N ALA A 56 9.78 -7.76 -2.09
CA ALA A 56 10.72 -8.86 -1.87
C ALA A 56 11.15 -9.08 -0.41
N ILE A 57 10.68 -8.25 0.53
CA ILE A 57 10.92 -8.41 1.98
C ILE A 57 9.62 -8.54 2.78
N ALA A 58 8.53 -8.88 2.10
CA ALA A 58 7.17 -9.02 2.64
C ALA A 58 7.01 -10.27 3.55
N ASN A 59 7.94 -10.51 4.47
CA ASN A 59 8.04 -11.68 5.33
C ASN A 59 7.42 -11.48 6.72
N ASP A 60 6.43 -10.60 6.82
CA ASP A 60 5.63 -10.36 8.00
C ASP A 60 4.18 -10.01 7.63
N ILE A 61 3.36 -9.69 8.64
CA ILE A 61 1.93 -9.43 8.48
C ILE A 61 1.63 -8.26 7.54
N TYR A 62 2.51 -7.26 7.40
CA TYR A 62 2.29 -6.15 6.45
C TYR A 62 2.43 -6.61 4.98
N GLY A 63 3.05 -7.77 4.76
CA GLY A 63 3.14 -8.41 3.45
C GLY A 63 1.79 -8.63 2.76
N VAL A 64 0.69 -8.78 3.51
CA VAL A 64 -0.67 -8.91 2.95
C VAL A 64 -1.07 -7.75 2.03
N TYR A 65 -0.51 -6.55 2.24
CA TYR A 65 -0.73 -5.37 1.39
C TYR A 65 0.25 -5.29 0.19
N TRP A 66 1.52 -5.63 0.43
CA TRP A 66 2.60 -5.42 -0.54
C TRP A 66 2.80 -6.62 -1.48
N ASN A 67 2.84 -7.83 -0.92
CA ASN A 67 2.99 -9.08 -1.64
C ASN A 67 2.44 -10.24 -0.78
N PRO A 68 1.21 -10.73 -1.04
CA PRO A 68 0.58 -11.75 -0.20
C PRO A 68 1.36 -13.07 -0.15
N ALA A 69 2.20 -13.37 -1.16
CA ALA A 69 3.02 -14.58 -1.15
C ALA A 69 4.08 -14.59 -0.04
N GLY A 70 4.53 -13.42 0.41
CA GLY A 70 5.60 -13.34 1.40
C GLY A 70 5.18 -13.73 2.81
N VAL A 71 3.88 -13.61 3.13
CA VAL A 71 3.34 -13.75 4.51
C VAL A 71 3.59 -15.15 5.09
N VAL A 72 3.60 -16.19 4.24
CA VAL A 72 3.91 -17.59 4.63
C VAL A 72 5.36 -17.79 5.08
N ASN A 73 6.23 -16.80 4.86
CA ASN A 73 7.63 -16.83 5.30
C ASN A 73 7.82 -16.20 6.68
N THR A 74 6.73 -15.83 7.36
CA THR A 74 6.80 -15.38 8.76
C THR A 74 7.28 -16.52 9.67
N PRO A 75 8.21 -16.28 10.61
CA PRO A 75 8.64 -17.27 11.59
C PRO A 75 7.57 -17.74 12.60
N ALA A 76 6.60 -16.90 12.94
CA ALA A 76 5.57 -17.19 13.94
C ALA A 76 4.38 -17.96 13.35
N ASN A 77 3.67 -18.71 14.20
CA ASN A 77 2.47 -19.45 13.80
C ASN A 77 1.29 -18.51 13.54
N GLY A 78 1.25 -17.38 14.20
CA GLY A 78 0.27 -16.33 13.99
C GLY A 78 0.87 -14.94 14.15
N GLN A 79 0.24 -13.99 13.49
CA GLN A 79 0.51 -12.57 13.69
C GLN A 79 -0.77 -11.78 13.66
N ALA A 80 -0.79 -10.68 14.40
CA ALA A 80 -1.77 -9.62 14.23
C ALA A 80 -1.05 -8.28 14.26
N ALA A 81 -1.50 -7.33 13.46
CA ALA A 81 -0.99 -5.97 13.49
C ALA A 81 -2.10 -4.95 13.31
N PHE A 82 -1.88 -3.80 13.94
CA PHE A 82 -2.68 -2.60 13.78
C PHE A 82 -1.76 -1.41 13.56
N ASN A 83 -2.16 -0.55 12.63
CA ASN A 83 -1.50 0.70 12.30
C ASN A 83 -2.55 1.80 12.21
N HIS A 84 -2.26 2.94 12.81
CA HIS A 84 -3.05 4.16 12.72
C HIS A 84 -2.15 5.31 12.28
N VAL A 85 -2.66 6.12 11.36
CA VAL A 85 -1.94 7.23 10.75
C VAL A 85 -2.88 8.42 10.65
N ASN A 86 -2.46 9.54 11.24
CA ASN A 86 -3.00 10.84 10.87
C ASN A 86 -2.39 11.21 9.51
N TRP A 87 -3.16 10.95 8.47
CA TRP A 87 -2.79 11.25 7.11
C TRP A 87 -2.93 12.75 6.83
N LEU A 88 -2.62 13.12 5.59
CA LEU A 88 -2.67 14.50 5.12
C LEU A 88 -4.08 15.08 5.26
N ALA A 89 -4.17 16.35 5.66
CA ALA A 89 -5.44 17.06 5.90
C ALA A 89 -6.34 16.39 6.96
N ASP A 90 -5.74 15.91 8.05
CA ASP A 90 -6.42 15.31 9.20
C ASP A 90 -7.27 14.06 8.86
N ILE A 91 -7.00 13.45 7.71
CA ILE A 91 -7.62 12.20 7.28
C ILE A 91 -7.11 11.07 8.18
N SER A 92 -7.99 10.26 8.73
CA SER A 92 -7.60 9.07 9.47
C SER A 92 -7.37 7.91 8.51
N TYR A 93 -6.23 7.23 8.62
CA TYR A 93 -5.94 5.99 7.89
C TYR A 93 -5.61 4.89 8.89
N ASP A 94 -6.34 3.78 8.79
CA ASP A 94 -6.19 2.61 9.65
C ASP A 94 -5.92 1.37 8.82
N PHE A 95 -4.96 0.56 9.26
CA PHE A 95 -4.70 -0.76 8.71
C PHE A 95 -4.72 -1.78 9.85
N ALA A 96 -5.43 -2.88 9.64
CA ALA A 96 -5.40 -4.03 10.53
C ALA A 96 -5.27 -5.32 9.71
N ALA A 97 -4.49 -6.27 10.22
CA ALA A 97 -4.39 -7.58 9.60
C ALA A 97 -4.06 -8.65 10.64
N ALA A 98 -4.51 -9.88 10.36
CA ALA A 98 -4.13 -11.05 11.13
C ALA A 98 -3.88 -12.23 10.21
N SER A 99 -2.90 -13.06 10.56
CA SER A 99 -2.54 -14.27 9.81
C SER A 99 -2.38 -15.45 10.74
N LEU A 100 -2.75 -16.63 10.26
CA LEU A 100 -2.52 -17.91 10.93
C LEU A 100 -1.89 -18.87 9.93
N ASN A 101 -0.72 -19.37 10.30
CA ASN A 101 0.00 -20.41 9.59
C ASN A 101 -0.47 -21.78 10.08
N VAL A 102 -0.94 -22.60 9.15
CA VAL A 102 -1.35 -23.98 9.38
C VAL A 102 -0.29 -24.87 8.73
N GLU A 103 0.36 -25.68 9.55
CA GLU A 103 1.42 -26.59 9.14
C GLU A 103 0.99 -27.43 7.93
N GLU A 104 1.91 -27.61 6.96
CA GLU A 104 1.72 -28.33 5.67
C GLU A 104 0.67 -27.74 4.70
N VAL A 105 -0.25 -26.91 5.18
CA VAL A 105 -1.32 -26.29 4.39
C VAL A 105 -0.86 -24.94 3.83
N GLY A 106 -0.44 -24.02 4.69
CA GLY A 106 -0.10 -22.64 4.33
C GLY A 106 -0.66 -21.63 5.32
N THR A 107 -0.62 -20.35 4.94
CA THR A 107 -1.03 -19.25 5.81
C THR A 107 -2.32 -18.62 5.31
N PHE A 108 -3.34 -18.61 6.17
CA PHE A 108 -4.56 -17.83 5.96
C PHE A 108 -4.40 -16.46 6.59
N PHE A 109 -5.00 -15.44 6.00
CA PHE A 109 -4.98 -14.10 6.57
C PHE A 109 -6.25 -13.31 6.26
N ILE A 110 -6.52 -12.32 7.10
CA ILE A 110 -7.58 -11.33 6.94
C ILE A 110 -6.98 -9.93 7.00
N THR A 111 -7.59 -8.99 6.30
CA THR A 111 -7.14 -7.60 6.24
C THR A 111 -8.30 -6.62 6.32
N MET A 112 -8.01 -5.43 6.85
CA MET A 112 -8.89 -4.28 6.85
C MET A 112 -8.05 -3.02 6.62
N ILE A 113 -8.50 -2.18 5.69
CA ILE A 113 -8.00 -0.82 5.47
C ILE A 113 -9.20 0.11 5.58
N SER A 114 -9.11 1.12 6.43
CA SER A 114 -10.14 2.15 6.57
C SER A 114 -9.52 3.52 6.35
N LEU A 115 -10.25 4.39 5.66
CA LEU A 115 -9.91 5.81 5.51
C LEU A 115 -11.13 6.65 5.88
N GLY A 116 -10.93 7.63 6.75
CA GLY A 116 -11.97 8.56 7.19
C GLY A 116 -11.56 10.00 6.92
N VAL A 117 -12.39 10.73 6.20
CA VAL A 117 -12.29 12.19 6.10
C VAL A 117 -13.13 12.78 7.25
N PRO A 118 -12.58 13.71 8.05
CA PRO A 118 -13.34 14.35 9.11
C PRO A 118 -14.56 15.08 8.56
N GLU A 119 -15.60 15.18 9.37
CA GLU A 119 -16.81 15.90 8.99
C GLU A 119 -16.51 17.39 8.80
N ASP A 120 -16.98 17.98 7.70
CA ASP A 120 -16.83 19.40 7.40
C ASP A 120 -18.15 20.02 6.91
N LYS A 121 -18.24 21.34 6.97
CA LYS A 121 -19.41 22.10 6.52
C LYS A 121 -19.50 22.10 5.01
N VAL A 122 -20.72 21.95 4.49
CA VAL A 122 -21.01 22.19 3.08
C VAL A 122 -20.95 23.70 2.82
N ARG A 123 -20.05 24.13 1.95
CA ARG A 123 -19.87 25.54 1.55
C ARG A 123 -20.32 25.72 0.10
N THR A 124 -21.05 26.80 -0.15
CA THR A 124 -21.47 27.22 -1.50
C THR A 124 -20.99 28.65 -1.75
N GLU A 125 -21.15 29.14 -2.98
CA GLU A 125 -20.85 30.54 -3.32
C GLU A 125 -21.66 31.52 -2.45
N ASP A 126 -22.94 31.21 -2.20
CA ASP A 126 -23.82 32.02 -1.34
C ASP A 126 -23.50 31.89 0.16
N TYR A 127 -22.98 30.73 0.59
CA TYR A 127 -22.70 30.42 1.99
C TYR A 127 -21.26 29.92 2.16
N PRO A 128 -20.26 30.81 2.05
CA PRO A 128 -18.84 30.43 2.16
C PRO A 128 -18.45 29.94 3.56
N GLU A 129 -19.19 30.35 4.60
CA GLU A 129 -18.97 29.91 5.99
C GLU A 129 -19.74 28.62 6.35
N GLY A 130 -20.50 28.10 5.39
CA GLY A 130 -21.32 26.90 5.51
C GLY A 130 -22.82 27.19 5.52
N ASP A 131 -23.59 26.31 4.89
CA ASP A 131 -25.06 26.44 4.76
C ASP A 131 -25.85 25.68 5.86
N GLY A 132 -25.14 25.18 6.88
CA GLY A 132 -25.70 24.40 7.99
C GLY A 132 -25.72 22.88 7.76
N ARG A 133 -25.40 22.41 6.55
CA ARG A 133 -25.22 20.97 6.27
C ARG A 133 -23.78 20.55 6.53
N MET A 134 -23.63 19.27 6.86
CA MET A 134 -22.34 18.61 7.06
C MET A 134 -22.15 17.51 6.01
N TRP A 135 -20.90 17.25 5.66
CA TRP A 135 -20.52 16.14 4.80
C TRP A 135 -19.27 15.45 5.34
N ASP A 136 -19.15 14.16 5.05
CA ASP A 136 -17.99 13.34 5.35
C ASP A 136 -17.70 12.40 4.17
N ALA A 137 -16.55 11.72 4.23
CA ALA A 137 -16.23 10.64 3.31
C ALA A 137 -15.54 9.50 4.04
N LYS A 138 -15.89 8.27 3.69
CA LYS A 138 -15.40 7.06 4.34
C LYS A 138 -15.11 5.99 3.30
N SER A 139 -13.97 5.33 3.44
CA SER A 139 -13.56 4.23 2.58
C SER A 139 -13.18 3.02 3.42
N LEU A 140 -13.52 1.84 2.94
CA LEU A 140 -13.25 0.58 3.60
C LEU A 140 -12.85 -0.46 2.54
N ALA A 141 -11.75 -1.15 2.79
CA ALA A 141 -11.42 -2.39 2.11
C ALA A 141 -11.25 -3.48 3.15
N ILE A 142 -11.97 -4.59 2.99
CA ILE A 142 -11.80 -5.79 3.80
C ILE A 142 -11.37 -6.93 2.88
N GLY A 143 -10.53 -7.82 3.37
CA GLY A 143 -10.04 -8.91 2.56
C GLY A 143 -9.72 -10.16 3.33
N VAL A 144 -9.68 -11.26 2.58
CA VAL A 144 -9.27 -12.57 3.04
C VAL A 144 -8.30 -13.15 2.02
N GLY A 145 -7.30 -13.89 2.47
CA GLY A 145 -6.31 -14.43 1.57
C GLY A 145 -5.62 -15.66 2.10
N PHE A 146 -4.84 -16.25 1.22
CA PHE A 146 -4.12 -17.48 1.44
C PHE A 146 -2.77 -17.44 0.74
N ALA A 147 -1.73 -17.90 1.41
CA ALA A 147 -0.38 -18.03 0.86
C ALA A 147 0.19 -19.41 1.17
N ARG A 148 0.94 -19.96 0.22
CA ARG A 148 1.51 -21.30 0.33
C ARG A 148 2.91 -21.38 -0.27
N LYS A 149 3.80 -22.07 0.42
CA LYS A 149 5.08 -22.54 -0.13
C LYS A 149 4.83 -23.70 -1.08
N LEU A 150 5.18 -23.53 -2.35
CA LEU A 150 5.13 -24.62 -3.34
C LEU A 150 6.45 -25.41 -3.36
N THR A 151 7.53 -24.77 -2.95
CA THR A 151 8.85 -25.38 -2.69
C THR A 151 9.50 -24.65 -1.51
N ASP A 152 10.65 -25.12 -1.05
CA ASP A 152 11.43 -24.46 0.01
C ASP A 152 11.87 -23.03 -0.34
N LYS A 153 11.86 -22.70 -1.64
CA LYS A 153 12.34 -21.42 -2.17
C LYS A 153 11.26 -20.61 -2.88
N PHE A 154 10.07 -21.16 -3.09
CA PHE A 154 9.03 -20.52 -3.88
C PHE A 154 7.69 -20.57 -3.18
N SER A 155 7.06 -19.41 -3.06
CA SER A 155 5.72 -19.26 -2.51
C SER A 155 4.85 -18.39 -3.38
N VAL A 156 3.55 -18.64 -3.31
CA VAL A 156 2.50 -17.91 -4.00
C VAL A 156 1.46 -17.47 -3.00
N GLY A 157 0.77 -16.37 -3.30
CA GLY A 157 -0.29 -15.85 -2.45
C GLY A 157 -1.41 -15.22 -3.26
N ILE A 158 -2.62 -15.32 -2.74
CA ILE A 158 -3.83 -14.70 -3.28
C ILE A 158 -4.57 -13.97 -2.17
N HIS A 159 -5.15 -12.82 -2.50
CA HIS A 159 -5.90 -11.99 -1.58
C HIS A 159 -7.15 -11.45 -2.28
N LEU A 160 -8.33 -11.77 -1.75
CA LEU A 160 -9.61 -11.27 -2.24
C LEU A 160 -10.04 -10.10 -1.37
N LYS A 161 -10.47 -9.00 -2.01
CA LYS A 161 -10.91 -7.78 -1.33
C LYS A 161 -12.31 -7.36 -1.77
N TYR A 162 -13.11 -6.95 -0.80
CA TYR A 162 -14.30 -6.14 -1.00
C TYR A 162 -13.97 -4.69 -0.64
N ILE A 163 -14.27 -3.77 -1.54
CA ILE A 163 -13.94 -2.35 -1.45
C ILE A 163 -15.23 -1.56 -1.48
N ARG A 164 -15.36 -0.59 -0.58
CA ARG A 164 -16.46 0.36 -0.54
C ARG A 164 -15.92 1.75 -0.26
N GLU A 165 -16.38 2.73 -1.03
CA GLU A 165 -16.10 4.14 -0.82
C GLU A 165 -17.44 4.89 -0.74
N GLY A 166 -17.52 5.88 0.13
CA GLY A 166 -18.69 6.70 0.31
C GLY A 166 -18.30 8.15 0.51
N VAL A 167 -19.05 9.05 -0.12
CA VAL A 167 -18.97 10.49 0.08
C VAL A 167 -20.39 11.01 0.23
N TRP A 168 -20.65 11.61 1.38
CA TRP A 168 -21.98 12.06 1.77
C TRP A 168 -23.05 10.96 1.61
N ASN A 169 -24.07 11.16 0.75
CA ASN A 169 -25.12 10.17 0.55
C ASN A 169 -24.93 9.32 -0.72
N ASN A 170 -23.72 9.25 -1.25
CA ASN A 170 -23.36 8.38 -2.37
C ASN A 170 -22.32 7.35 -1.94
N SER A 171 -22.38 6.17 -2.55
CA SER A 171 -21.37 5.15 -2.35
C SER A 171 -21.11 4.35 -3.61
N ALA A 172 -19.93 3.74 -3.66
CA ALA A 172 -19.49 2.86 -4.72
C ALA A 172 -18.89 1.61 -4.07
N SER A 173 -19.11 0.44 -4.69
CA SER A 173 -18.50 -0.81 -4.24
C SER A 173 -17.80 -1.54 -5.39
N GLY A 174 -16.83 -2.36 -5.03
CA GLY A 174 -16.07 -3.16 -5.98
C GLY A 174 -15.43 -4.37 -5.31
N MET A 175 -14.97 -5.30 -6.15
CA MET A 175 -14.18 -6.44 -5.72
C MET A 175 -12.83 -6.41 -6.41
N ALA A 176 -11.79 -6.89 -5.73
CA ALA A 176 -10.45 -7.00 -6.28
C ALA A 176 -9.74 -8.27 -5.83
N VAL A 177 -8.75 -8.66 -6.62
CA VAL A 177 -7.83 -9.76 -6.34
C VAL A 177 -6.41 -9.21 -6.37
N ASP A 178 -5.61 -9.57 -5.37
CA ASP A 178 -4.17 -9.44 -5.41
C ASP A 178 -3.53 -10.82 -5.55
N ILE A 179 -2.46 -10.90 -6.34
CA ILE A 179 -1.69 -12.13 -6.55
C ILE A 179 -0.23 -11.79 -6.31
N GLY A 180 0.46 -12.68 -5.60
CA GLY A 180 1.87 -12.53 -5.26
C GLY A 180 2.68 -13.77 -5.61
N THR A 181 3.96 -13.56 -5.88
CA THR A 181 5.00 -14.60 -5.91
C THR A 181 6.21 -14.14 -5.12
N PHE A 182 6.92 -15.10 -4.52
CA PHE A 182 8.10 -14.84 -3.71
C PHE A 182 9.08 -15.97 -3.91
N TYR A 183 10.25 -15.67 -4.50
CA TYR A 183 11.26 -16.64 -4.90
C TYR A 183 12.63 -16.31 -4.29
N VAL A 184 13.17 -17.21 -3.48
CA VAL A 184 14.53 -17.14 -2.94
C VAL A 184 15.49 -17.80 -3.91
N THR A 185 16.34 -17.02 -4.54
CA THR A 185 17.32 -17.54 -5.50
C THR A 185 18.48 -18.24 -4.78
N PRO A 186 19.22 -19.14 -5.45
CA PRO A 186 20.45 -19.71 -4.91
C PRO A 186 21.62 -18.71 -4.78
N PHE A 187 21.48 -17.48 -5.28
CA PHE A 187 22.53 -16.48 -5.29
C PHE A 187 22.46 -15.62 -4.03
N ASN A 188 23.19 -16.00 -2.98
CA ASN A 188 23.27 -15.27 -1.71
C ASN A 188 21.88 -14.92 -1.11
N ASP A 189 20.94 -15.87 -1.22
CA ASP A 189 19.55 -15.72 -0.80
C ASP A 189 18.86 -14.45 -1.32
N LEU A 190 19.28 -13.93 -2.48
CA LEU A 190 18.59 -12.86 -3.18
C LEU A 190 17.14 -13.29 -3.43
N VAL A 191 16.21 -12.47 -2.99
CA VAL A 191 14.77 -12.67 -3.18
C VAL A 191 14.29 -11.87 -4.37
N ILE A 192 13.50 -12.53 -5.21
CA ILE A 192 12.70 -11.91 -6.26
C ILE A 192 11.24 -12.02 -5.84
N GLY A 193 10.59 -10.89 -5.61
CA GLY A 193 9.16 -10.81 -5.33
C GLY A 193 8.42 -10.18 -6.50
N ALA A 194 7.25 -10.67 -6.85
CA ALA A 194 6.36 -9.95 -7.77
C ALA A 194 4.94 -9.94 -7.21
N SER A 195 4.22 -8.84 -7.42
CA SER A 195 2.81 -8.76 -7.05
C SER A 195 1.99 -7.94 -8.04
N ILE A 196 0.74 -8.36 -8.23
CA ILE A 196 -0.31 -7.57 -8.86
C ILE A 196 -1.32 -7.27 -7.77
N SER A 197 -1.65 -5.99 -7.60
CA SER A 197 -2.61 -5.54 -6.60
C SER A 197 -3.77 -4.80 -7.26
N ASN A 198 -4.95 -4.93 -6.65
CA ASN A 198 -6.19 -4.26 -7.03
C ASN A 198 -6.72 -4.63 -8.44
N PHE A 199 -6.47 -5.85 -8.92
CA PHE A 199 -7.09 -6.31 -10.17
C PHE A 199 -8.54 -6.67 -9.92
N GLY A 200 -9.48 -5.90 -10.47
CA GLY A 200 -10.87 -6.02 -10.06
C GLY A 200 -11.88 -5.25 -10.90
N THR A 201 -13.10 -5.18 -10.37
CA THR A 201 -14.25 -4.53 -11.02
C THR A 201 -14.11 -3.01 -11.02
N LYS A 202 -14.66 -2.35 -12.04
CA LYS A 202 -14.87 -0.89 -11.99
C LYS A 202 -15.87 -0.52 -10.91
N MET A 203 -15.71 0.64 -10.29
CA MET A 203 -16.67 1.18 -9.33
C MET A 203 -17.40 2.39 -9.92
N GLN A 204 -18.64 2.60 -9.49
CA GLN A 204 -19.50 3.72 -9.88
C GLN A 204 -20.12 4.29 -8.62
N LEU A 205 -20.02 5.60 -8.42
CA LEU A 205 -20.75 6.28 -7.35
C LEU A 205 -22.24 6.28 -7.69
N ASP A 206 -23.04 5.84 -6.74
CA ASP A 206 -24.50 5.90 -6.80
C ASP A 206 -25.08 6.32 -5.46
N GLY A 207 -26.21 7.02 -5.50
CA GLY A 207 -26.86 7.56 -4.31
C GLY A 207 -27.91 8.60 -4.61
N ARG A 208 -28.38 9.26 -3.55
CA ARG A 208 -29.49 10.21 -3.65
C ARG A 208 -29.08 11.59 -4.15
N ASP A 209 -27.81 11.98 -3.99
CA ASP A 209 -27.39 13.35 -4.31
C ASP A 209 -27.25 13.57 -5.82
N ILE A 210 -27.25 12.48 -6.60
CA ILE A 210 -27.28 12.53 -8.06
C ILE A 210 -28.69 12.47 -8.64
N LEU A 211 -29.72 12.39 -7.77
CA LEU A 211 -31.13 12.48 -8.16
C LEU A 211 -31.60 13.92 -8.04
N PHE A 212 -32.28 14.44 -9.06
CA PHE A 212 -32.85 15.78 -9.07
C PHE A 212 -34.13 15.78 -9.90
N ASN A 213 -35.00 16.77 -9.66
CA ASN A 213 -36.14 16.99 -10.55
C ASN A 213 -35.77 18.03 -11.59
N TYR A 214 -36.09 17.73 -12.84
CA TYR A 214 -35.85 18.61 -13.98
C TYR A 214 -37.18 18.99 -14.63
N ASP A 215 -37.32 20.26 -14.97
CA ASP A 215 -38.38 20.76 -15.85
C ASP A 215 -37.77 20.93 -17.25
N PRO A 216 -38.11 20.07 -18.23
CA PRO A 216 -37.56 20.16 -19.59
C PRO A 216 -37.95 21.42 -20.34
N ASN A 217 -39.09 22.01 -20.00
CA ASN A 217 -39.66 23.14 -20.72
C ASN A 217 -39.34 24.48 -20.05
N ASN A 218 -38.92 24.43 -18.77
CA ASN A 218 -38.67 25.61 -17.94
C ASN A 218 -39.85 26.61 -17.98
N ASP A 219 -41.07 26.07 -18.16
CA ASP A 219 -42.32 26.81 -18.21
C ASP A 219 -43.29 26.17 -17.21
N PRO A 220 -43.54 26.84 -16.07
CA PRO A 220 -44.44 26.36 -15.02
C PRO A 220 -45.86 26.06 -15.50
N ASN A 221 -46.27 26.54 -16.69
CA ASN A 221 -47.61 26.37 -17.24
C ASN A 221 -47.71 25.26 -18.29
N SER A 222 -46.59 24.64 -18.65
CA SER A 222 -46.53 23.54 -19.62
C SER A 222 -46.45 22.17 -18.90
N GLY A 223 -46.53 21.07 -19.65
CA GLY A 223 -46.50 19.71 -19.07
C GLY A 223 -45.17 19.38 -18.37
N PRO A 224 -45.04 18.13 -17.86
CA PRO A 224 -44.56 17.84 -16.51
C PRO A 224 -43.36 18.69 -16.05
N ASN A 225 -43.59 19.54 -15.06
CA ASN A 225 -42.59 20.43 -14.46
C ASN A 225 -41.67 19.73 -13.43
N ASN A 226 -41.79 18.40 -13.28
CA ASN A 226 -41.10 17.66 -12.21
C ASN A 226 -40.78 16.22 -12.65
N VAL A 227 -39.84 16.09 -13.60
CA VAL A 227 -39.36 14.79 -14.07
C VAL A 227 -38.19 14.34 -13.21
N LEU A 228 -38.35 13.22 -12.50
CA LEU A 228 -37.26 12.61 -11.75
C LEU A 228 -36.13 12.23 -12.70
N SER A 229 -34.99 12.88 -12.51
CA SER A 229 -33.81 12.77 -13.33
C SER A 229 -32.62 12.32 -12.47
N LYS A 230 -31.64 11.69 -13.09
CA LYS A 230 -30.44 11.16 -12.44
C LYS A 230 -29.22 11.50 -13.28
N PHE A 231 -28.15 11.98 -12.66
CA PHE A 231 -26.88 12.12 -13.37
C PHE A 231 -26.32 10.75 -13.73
N GLU A 232 -25.87 10.59 -14.98
CA GLU A 232 -25.16 9.39 -15.42
C GLU A 232 -23.71 9.48 -14.96
N MET A 233 -23.39 8.76 -13.88
CA MET A 233 -22.04 8.75 -13.30
C MET A 233 -21.09 7.83 -14.07
N GLY A 234 -19.82 8.20 -14.16
CA GLY A 234 -18.79 7.37 -14.80
C GLY A 234 -18.42 6.11 -14.01
N LYS A 235 -17.95 5.08 -14.71
CA LYS A 235 -17.37 3.85 -14.13
C LYS A 235 -15.85 3.90 -14.25
N TYR A 236 -15.16 3.84 -13.11
CA TYR A 236 -13.70 3.97 -13.06
C TYR A 236 -13.04 2.69 -12.59
N ASP A 237 -11.85 2.42 -13.13
CA ASP A 237 -11.05 1.26 -12.74
C ASP A 237 -10.43 1.46 -11.35
N LEU A 238 -10.16 0.35 -10.66
CA LEU A 238 -9.36 0.35 -9.43
C LEU A 238 -7.90 0.72 -9.73
N PRO A 239 -7.11 1.15 -8.71
CA PRO A 239 -5.72 1.52 -8.88
C PRO A 239 -4.86 0.26 -8.95
N LEU A 240 -4.92 -0.42 -10.09
CA LEU A 240 -4.13 -1.61 -10.36
C LEU A 240 -2.66 -1.26 -10.34
N THR A 241 -1.90 -2.04 -9.58
CA THR A 241 -0.45 -1.83 -9.42
C THR A 241 0.28 -3.14 -9.61
N PHE A 242 1.22 -3.17 -10.55
CA PHE A 242 2.21 -4.24 -10.66
C PHE A 242 3.51 -3.83 -9.95
N ARG A 243 4.06 -4.72 -9.13
CA ARG A 243 5.31 -4.52 -8.41
C ARG A 243 6.27 -5.66 -8.69
N LEU A 244 7.53 -5.33 -8.95
CA LEU A 244 8.64 -6.28 -9.04
C LEU A 244 9.72 -5.83 -8.06
N GLY A 245 10.00 -6.66 -7.07
CA GLY A 245 10.94 -6.40 -6.00
C GLY A 245 12.16 -7.31 -6.05
N LEU A 246 13.30 -6.75 -5.68
CA LEU A 246 14.54 -7.44 -5.40
C LEU A 246 15.00 -7.12 -3.98
N ALA A 247 15.42 -8.12 -3.22
CA ALA A 247 15.98 -7.88 -1.90
C ALA A 247 17.07 -8.88 -1.55
N MET A 248 18.10 -8.42 -0.84
CA MET A 248 19.23 -9.27 -0.44
C MET A 248 19.79 -8.82 0.89
N ASP A 249 20.18 -9.78 1.73
CA ASP A 249 21.04 -9.54 2.88
C ASP A 249 22.46 -9.28 2.38
N VAL A 250 22.83 -8.00 2.24
CA VAL A 250 24.15 -7.57 1.75
C VAL A 250 25.25 -7.80 2.79
N TYR A 251 24.87 -7.85 4.06
CA TYR A 251 25.74 -8.19 5.18
C TYR A 251 24.94 -8.95 6.24
N LYS A 252 25.49 -10.06 6.73
CA LYS A 252 24.87 -10.87 7.77
C LYS A 252 25.94 -11.52 8.62
N ASP A 253 25.86 -11.28 9.92
CA ASP A 253 26.67 -11.86 10.97
C ASP A 253 25.74 -12.28 12.13
N ARG A 254 26.30 -12.78 13.24
CA ARG A 254 25.53 -13.20 14.41
C ARG A 254 24.65 -12.10 14.99
N TYR A 255 25.17 -10.87 15.07
CA TYR A 255 24.49 -9.74 15.72
C TYR A 255 24.01 -8.67 14.75
N PHE A 256 24.46 -8.68 13.49
CA PHE A 256 24.18 -7.60 12.55
C PHE A 256 23.65 -8.17 11.25
N ARG A 257 22.55 -7.60 10.76
CA ARG A 257 22.03 -7.86 9.42
C ARG A 257 21.81 -6.53 8.71
N THR A 258 22.16 -6.48 7.43
CA THR A 258 21.85 -5.36 6.54
C THR A 258 21.16 -5.91 5.31
N THR A 259 19.90 -5.54 5.13
CA THR A 259 19.09 -5.94 3.98
C THR A 259 18.89 -4.73 3.08
N ALA A 260 19.19 -4.86 1.79
CA ALA A 260 18.88 -3.86 0.78
C ALA A 260 17.70 -4.35 -0.07
N ALA A 261 16.80 -3.43 -0.43
CA ALA A 261 15.61 -3.71 -1.23
C ALA A 261 15.39 -2.64 -2.31
N LEU A 262 14.81 -3.08 -3.42
CA LEU A 262 14.47 -2.28 -4.58
C LEU A 262 13.15 -2.78 -5.15
N ASP A 263 12.16 -1.91 -5.34
CA ASP A 263 10.90 -2.26 -6.01
C ASP A 263 10.65 -1.35 -7.21
N ALA A 264 10.48 -1.94 -8.38
CA ALA A 264 9.93 -1.26 -9.56
C ALA A 264 8.41 -1.38 -9.53
N THR A 265 7.71 -0.25 -9.65
CA THR A 265 6.25 -0.17 -9.57
C THR A 265 5.66 0.41 -10.85
N HIS A 266 4.69 -0.30 -11.42
CA HIS A 266 3.92 0.11 -12.60
C HIS A 266 2.43 0.18 -12.24
N PRO A 267 1.91 1.39 -11.95
CA PRO A 267 0.48 1.61 -11.75
C PRO A 267 -0.25 1.85 -13.10
N ASN A 268 -1.55 1.58 -13.15
CA ASN A 268 -2.38 1.87 -14.33
C ASN A 268 -2.76 3.36 -14.47
N ASP A 269 -2.51 4.16 -13.44
CA ASP A 269 -2.97 5.55 -13.26
C ASP A 269 -1.85 6.54 -12.95
N ASN A 270 -0.59 6.14 -13.15
CA ASN A 270 0.56 7.04 -13.04
C ASN A 270 1.73 6.53 -13.91
N THR A 271 2.81 7.31 -13.99
CA THR A 271 4.08 6.82 -14.53
C THR A 271 4.73 5.81 -13.58
N GLU A 272 5.57 4.97 -14.14
CA GLU A 272 6.40 4.02 -13.40
C GLU A 272 7.37 4.74 -12.47
N TYR A 273 7.71 4.08 -11.37
CA TYR A 273 8.65 4.59 -10.40
C TYR A 273 9.35 3.46 -9.65
N VAL A 274 10.41 3.84 -8.94
CA VAL A 274 11.24 2.93 -8.17
C VAL A 274 11.22 3.32 -6.70
N ASN A 275 11.12 2.34 -5.82
CA ASN A 275 11.34 2.51 -4.39
C ASN A 275 12.64 1.79 -4.00
N THR A 276 13.37 2.33 -3.03
CA THR A 276 14.55 1.67 -2.47
C THR A 276 14.58 1.81 -0.96
N GLY A 277 15.15 0.81 -0.28
CA GLY A 277 15.27 0.80 1.17
C GLY A 277 16.45 -0.04 1.64
N VAL A 278 16.98 0.32 2.80
CA VAL A 278 17.99 -0.44 3.54
C VAL A 278 17.55 -0.59 5.00
N GLU A 279 17.52 -1.83 5.49
CA GLU A 279 17.24 -2.18 6.88
C GLU A 279 18.53 -2.65 7.55
N PHE A 280 18.92 -2.00 8.64
CA PHE A 280 19.97 -2.42 9.54
C PHE A 280 19.34 -3.01 10.79
N ALA A 281 19.58 -4.29 11.07
CA ALA A 281 19.11 -4.96 12.27
C ALA A 281 20.29 -5.29 13.19
N TYR A 282 20.11 -5.00 14.48
CA TYR A 282 20.99 -5.42 15.56
C TYR A 282 20.27 -6.45 16.43
N ASP A 283 20.84 -7.66 16.48
CA ASP A 283 20.36 -8.84 17.21
C ASP A 283 18.92 -9.24 16.88
N GLU A 284 18.42 -8.87 15.70
CA GLU A 284 17.00 -8.98 15.31
C GLU A 284 16.02 -8.35 16.33
N MET A 285 16.52 -7.47 17.21
CA MET A 285 15.74 -6.78 18.23
C MET A 285 15.53 -5.31 17.87
N PHE A 286 16.59 -4.63 17.45
CA PHE A 286 16.54 -3.22 17.06
C PHE A 286 16.75 -3.10 15.56
N MET A 287 15.85 -2.38 14.89
CA MET A 287 15.95 -2.13 13.46
C MET A 287 15.96 -0.64 13.17
N PHE A 288 16.87 -0.23 12.30
CA PHE A 288 16.91 1.10 11.70
C PHE A 288 16.73 0.98 10.19
N ARG A 289 15.93 1.87 9.62
CA ARG A 289 15.53 1.82 8.20
C ARG A 289 15.73 3.18 7.57
N LEU A 290 16.27 3.16 6.37
CA LEU A 290 16.43 4.32 5.50
C LEU A 290 15.88 3.93 4.14
N GLY A 291 15.03 4.76 3.57
CA GLY A 291 14.47 4.51 2.24
C GLY A 291 14.25 5.77 1.45
N TYR A 292 13.98 5.58 0.17
CA TYR A 292 13.57 6.62 -0.74
C TYR A 292 12.40 6.11 -1.56
N LYS A 293 11.31 6.86 -1.52
CA LYS A 293 10.05 6.51 -2.17
C LYS A 293 9.88 7.24 -3.50
N SER A 294 9.30 6.54 -4.48
CA SER A 294 8.87 7.15 -5.75
C SER A 294 9.98 7.84 -6.55
N LEU A 295 11.18 7.25 -6.59
CA LEU A 295 12.25 7.67 -7.50
C LEU A 295 11.75 7.63 -8.95
N PHE A 296 12.04 8.69 -9.70
CA PHE A 296 11.65 8.89 -11.10
C PHE A 296 10.14 9.04 -11.35
N LEU A 297 9.32 9.03 -10.31
CA LEU A 297 7.90 9.34 -10.46
C LEU A 297 7.73 10.79 -10.89
N ARG A 298 6.95 11.00 -11.96
CA ARG A 298 6.68 12.35 -12.46
C ARG A 298 5.88 13.15 -11.43
N ASP A 299 6.29 14.39 -11.18
CA ASP A 299 5.62 15.32 -10.27
C ASP A 299 5.51 14.80 -8.83
N SER A 300 6.44 13.93 -8.40
CA SER A 300 6.46 13.37 -7.04
C SER A 300 6.86 14.41 -6.00
N GLU A 301 6.06 14.49 -4.94
CA GLU A 301 6.39 15.20 -3.69
C GLU A 301 6.96 14.25 -2.62
N GLN A 302 7.04 12.95 -2.92
CA GLN A 302 7.51 11.93 -1.98
C GLN A 302 9.01 11.75 -2.13
N GLY A 303 9.69 11.51 -1.00
CA GLY A 303 11.15 11.39 -0.99
C GLY A 303 11.68 10.48 0.10
N LEU A 304 12.50 11.06 0.97
CA LEU A 304 13.22 10.36 2.02
C LEU A 304 12.25 9.73 3.04
N THR A 305 12.55 8.51 3.46
CA THR A 305 11.85 7.83 4.54
C THR A 305 12.83 7.31 5.58
N LEU A 306 12.42 7.34 6.84
CA LEU A 306 13.16 6.81 7.98
C LEU A 306 12.27 5.87 8.76
N GLY A 307 12.85 4.88 9.42
CA GLY A 307 12.08 3.99 10.29
C GLY A 307 12.90 3.40 11.42
N GLY A 308 12.21 3.14 12.52
CA GLY A 308 12.72 2.41 13.68
C GLY A 308 11.84 1.20 13.96
N GLY A 309 12.43 0.13 14.48
CA GLY A 309 11.71 -1.08 14.89
C GLY A 309 12.28 -1.64 16.18
N LEU A 310 11.39 -2.12 17.04
CA LEU A 310 11.70 -2.93 18.21
C LEU A 310 10.91 -4.23 18.11
N LYS A 311 11.62 -5.35 18.10
CA LYS A 311 11.05 -6.69 18.20
C LYS A 311 11.47 -7.28 19.54
N TYR A 312 10.52 -7.50 20.43
CA TYR A 312 10.76 -8.05 21.75
C TYR A 312 10.09 -9.42 21.89
N GLN A 313 10.89 -10.46 22.05
CA GLN A 313 10.40 -11.82 22.26
C GLN A 313 10.14 -12.02 23.76
N ILE A 314 8.88 -12.30 24.14
CA ILE A 314 8.49 -12.53 25.53
C ILE A 314 8.68 -14.01 25.89
N THR A 315 8.23 -14.90 25.00
CA THR A 315 8.42 -16.36 25.07
C THR A 315 8.73 -16.89 23.67
N ASP A 316 9.09 -18.17 23.52
CA ASP A 316 9.38 -18.74 22.19
C ASP A 316 8.21 -18.63 21.20
N GLN A 317 6.98 -18.52 21.70
CA GLN A 317 5.76 -18.39 20.90
C GLN A 317 5.29 -16.93 20.80
N PHE A 318 5.40 -16.16 21.88
CA PHE A 318 4.86 -14.80 21.94
C PHE A 318 5.92 -13.72 21.80
N GLY A 319 5.68 -12.77 20.90
CA GLY A 319 6.52 -11.58 20.77
C GLY A 319 5.73 -10.35 20.35
N LEU A 320 6.36 -9.20 20.56
CA LEU A 320 5.78 -7.88 20.38
C LEU A 320 6.64 -7.12 19.35
N MET A 321 5.99 -6.46 18.41
CA MET A 321 6.63 -5.64 17.39
C MET A 321 6.12 -4.21 17.49
N LEU A 322 7.03 -3.26 17.66
CA LEU A 322 6.73 -1.84 17.60
C LEU A 322 7.53 -1.26 16.44
N ASN A 323 6.86 -0.60 15.50
CA ASN A 323 7.55 0.11 14.43
C ASN A 323 7.10 1.56 14.36
N TYR A 324 8.05 2.41 14.01
CA TYR A 324 7.84 3.81 13.70
C TYR A 324 8.38 4.10 12.30
N GLY A 325 7.64 4.88 11.54
CA GLY A 325 8.00 5.28 10.18
C GLY A 325 7.77 6.77 10.01
N TRP A 326 8.71 7.44 9.38
CA TRP A 326 8.61 8.84 8.98
C TRP A 326 8.82 8.92 7.48
N ALA A 327 7.99 9.69 6.79
CA ALA A 327 8.10 9.87 5.35
C ALA A 327 7.89 11.33 4.96
N ASP A 328 8.77 11.82 4.09
CA ASP A 328 8.69 13.14 3.49
C ASP A 328 7.64 13.18 2.37
N TYR A 329 6.77 14.19 2.43
CA TYR A 329 5.72 14.50 1.43
C TYR A 329 5.84 15.94 0.92
N GLY A 330 7.03 16.55 1.01
CA GLY A 330 7.34 17.82 0.38
C GLY A 330 6.46 18.96 0.89
N ARG A 331 5.66 19.56 0.01
CA ARG A 331 4.72 20.65 0.39
C ARG A 331 3.70 20.23 1.45
N LEU A 332 3.39 18.93 1.52
CA LEU A 332 2.46 18.37 2.50
C LEU A 332 3.17 17.97 3.80
N LYS A 333 4.41 18.44 3.99
CA LYS A 333 5.30 18.21 5.14
C LYS A 333 5.70 16.75 5.24
N ASN A 334 5.22 16.04 6.26
CA ASN A 334 5.60 14.67 6.54
C ASN A 334 4.43 13.91 7.14
N VAL A 335 4.52 12.58 7.05
CA VAL A 335 3.58 11.67 7.70
C VAL A 335 4.35 10.71 8.60
N GLN A 336 3.76 10.40 9.74
CA GLN A 336 4.29 9.50 10.74
C GLN A 336 3.40 8.27 10.89
N PHE A 337 3.99 7.09 10.87
CA PHE A 337 3.33 5.81 10.99
C PHE A 337 3.72 5.14 12.30
N PHE A 338 2.73 4.64 13.03
CA PHE A 338 2.95 3.87 14.24
C PHE A 338 2.28 2.50 14.09
N ASP A 339 3.06 1.46 14.35
CA ASP A 339 2.62 0.09 14.23
C ASP A 339 2.76 -0.64 15.55
N LEU A 340 1.72 -1.41 15.88
CA LEU A 340 1.74 -2.39 16.95
C LEU A 340 1.44 -3.77 16.35
N GLY A 341 2.37 -4.70 16.54
CA GLY A 341 2.24 -6.08 16.10
C GLY A 341 2.42 -7.07 17.25
N LEU A 342 1.69 -8.18 17.15
CA LEU A 342 1.81 -9.35 18.02
C LEU A 342 2.18 -10.55 17.16
N MET A 343 3.07 -11.38 17.67
CA MET A 343 3.44 -12.70 17.14
C MET A 343 3.03 -13.74 18.17
N PHE A 344 2.44 -14.85 17.74
CA PHE A 344 1.97 -15.93 18.62
C PHE A 344 2.06 -17.31 17.96
#